data_AF-A0A972C1G3-F1
#
_entry.id   AF-A0A972C1G3-F1
#
_cell.length_a   1.000
_cell.length_b   1.000
_cell.length_c   1.000
_cell.angle_alpha   90.00
_cell.angle_beta   90.00
_cell.angle_gamma   90.00
#
_symmetry.space_group_name_H-M   'P 1'
#
loop_
_entity.id
_entity.type
_entity.pdbx_description
1 polymer ?
#
loop_
_entity_poly.entity_id
_entity_poly.type
_entity_poly.pdbx_seq_one_letter_code
_entity_poly.pdbx_strand_id
1 'polypeptide(L)'
;MFGGFNAIISQLAEIIGEPFKSFPVETTWYGLGGVSKWGTICGALNGISFATNLLVPQKDVEAICNEVIEWHNTTLLPSTALDNYTGVPSKVRVVPGSPLCHISRSKFEAGKPSQAEIAERCSKLTGDIAAKTVEVLNAYYSGKFVPTFNVSDEVINCKRCHPGPRSYGMMDCTPCHGDHTKK
;
A
#
# COMPACT_ATOMS: atom_id res chain seq x y z
N MET A 1 -3.03 3.45 -8.63
CA MET A 1 -4.21 3.98 -7.92
C MET A 1 -5.45 3.40 -8.50
N PHE A 2 -5.76 3.68 -9.77
CA PHE A 2 -6.83 3.01 -10.52
C PHE A 2 -7.02 1.53 -10.21
N GLY A 3 -6.01 0.68 -10.44
CA GLY A 3 -6.18 -0.77 -10.22
C GLY A 3 -6.60 -1.14 -8.80
N GLY A 4 -6.04 -0.49 -7.77
CA GLY A 4 -6.37 -0.78 -6.37
C GLY A 4 -7.75 -0.25 -5.97
N PHE A 5 -8.12 0.94 -6.44
CA PHE A 5 -9.44 1.53 -6.22
C PHE A 5 -10.52 0.73 -6.96
N ASN A 6 -10.33 0.52 -8.25
CA ASN A 6 -11.27 -0.16 -9.14
C ASN A 6 -11.49 -1.62 -8.73
N ALA A 7 -10.47 -2.33 -8.20
CA ALA A 7 -10.62 -3.69 -7.70
C ALA A 7 -11.70 -3.84 -6.61
N ILE A 8 -11.95 -2.78 -5.84
CA ILE A 8 -12.99 -2.76 -4.80
C ILE A 8 -14.28 -2.18 -5.38
N ILE A 9 -14.21 -1.01 -6.00
CA ILE A 9 -15.40 -0.28 -6.46
C ILE A 9 -16.14 -1.01 -7.58
N SER A 10 -15.45 -1.71 -8.49
CA SER A 10 -16.12 -2.48 -9.54
C SER A 10 -16.97 -3.62 -8.98
N GLN A 11 -16.49 -4.31 -7.95
CA GLN A 11 -17.23 -5.37 -7.28
C GLN A 11 -18.48 -4.81 -6.58
N LEU A 12 -18.37 -3.64 -5.94
CA LEU A 12 -19.53 -2.96 -5.36
C LEU A 12 -20.51 -2.47 -6.43
N ALA A 13 -20.02 -1.99 -7.58
CA ALA A 13 -20.87 -1.61 -8.70
C ALA A 13 -21.65 -2.80 -9.28
N GLU A 14 -21.04 -3.98 -9.34
CA GLU A 14 -21.69 -5.22 -9.81
C GLU A 14 -22.75 -5.73 -8.81
N ILE A 15 -22.45 -5.71 -7.52
CA ILE A 15 -23.31 -6.31 -6.48
C ILE A 15 -24.40 -5.33 -6.00
N ILE A 16 -24.07 -4.06 -5.84
CA ILE A 16 -24.94 -3.02 -5.23
C ILE A 16 -25.51 -2.07 -6.29
N GLY A 17 -24.73 -1.74 -7.32
CA GLY A 17 -25.11 -0.74 -8.33
C GLY A 17 -24.70 0.67 -7.93
N GLU A 18 -25.66 1.59 -7.87
CA GLU A 18 -25.39 3.00 -7.53
C GLU A 18 -25.08 3.20 -6.04
N PRO A 19 -24.21 4.17 -5.67
CA PRO A 19 -23.53 5.15 -6.53
C PRO A 19 -22.21 4.64 -7.14
N PHE A 20 -21.81 3.40 -6.86
CA PHE A 20 -20.50 2.86 -7.27
C PHE A 20 -20.40 2.68 -8.79
N LYS A 21 -21.52 2.30 -9.42
CA LYS A 21 -21.60 2.08 -10.88
C LYS A 21 -21.35 3.35 -11.69
N SER A 22 -21.82 4.50 -11.23
CA SER A 22 -21.62 5.79 -11.92
C SER A 22 -20.35 6.52 -11.47
N PHE A 23 -19.62 6.01 -10.49
CA PHE A 23 -18.40 6.66 -10.01
C PHE A 23 -17.33 6.68 -11.11
N PRO A 24 -16.73 7.83 -11.43
CA PRO A 24 -15.74 7.95 -12.52
C PRO A 24 -14.36 7.44 -12.06
N VAL A 25 -14.20 6.12 -11.95
CA VAL A 25 -13.01 5.44 -11.41
C VAL A 25 -11.72 5.84 -12.14
N GLU A 26 -11.80 6.18 -13.43
CA GLU A 26 -10.70 6.63 -14.30
C GLU A 26 -10.05 7.92 -13.79
N THR A 27 -10.77 8.73 -13.03
CA THR A 27 -10.21 9.94 -12.40
C THR A 27 -9.03 9.64 -11.48
N THR A 28 -8.90 8.39 -11.02
CA THR A 28 -7.78 7.93 -10.18
C THR A 28 -6.54 7.50 -10.98
N TRP A 29 -6.51 7.66 -12.32
CA TRP A 29 -5.32 7.35 -13.12
C TRP A 29 -4.11 8.24 -12.82
N TYR A 30 -4.32 9.44 -12.27
CA TYR A 30 -3.22 10.35 -11.89
C TYR A 30 -2.21 9.67 -10.96
N GLY A 31 -2.65 8.72 -10.12
CA GLY A 31 -1.79 8.02 -9.17
C GLY A 31 -0.85 6.98 -9.79
N LEU A 32 -0.77 6.89 -11.12
CA LEU A 32 0.21 6.05 -11.83
C LEU A 32 1.65 6.40 -11.41
N GLY A 33 2.42 5.39 -11.01
CA GLY A 33 3.85 5.55 -10.68
C GLY A 33 4.13 6.49 -9.51
N GLY A 34 3.15 6.70 -8.62
CA GLY A 34 3.27 7.64 -7.50
C GLY A 34 3.12 9.09 -7.93
N VAL A 35 1.92 9.40 -8.44
CA VAL A 35 1.51 10.69 -9.02
C VAL A 35 2.32 11.02 -10.28
N SER A 36 1.76 10.72 -11.46
CA SER A 36 2.41 11.01 -12.76
C SER A 36 3.87 10.55 -12.84
N LYS A 37 4.18 9.36 -12.31
CA LYS A 37 5.51 8.73 -12.29
C LYS A 37 6.57 9.44 -11.43
N TRP A 38 6.19 10.32 -10.50
CA TRP A 38 7.12 10.97 -9.58
C TRP A 38 7.70 10.05 -8.49
N GLY A 39 7.20 8.83 -8.36
CA GLY A 39 7.74 7.86 -7.40
C GLY A 39 7.38 8.18 -5.95
N THR A 40 6.32 8.96 -5.70
CA THR A 40 5.83 9.33 -4.36
C THR A 40 5.09 8.15 -3.70
N ILE A 41 3.87 8.31 -3.19
CA ILE A 41 3.10 7.20 -2.60
C ILE A 41 2.83 6.09 -3.63
N CYS A 42 2.94 4.82 -3.21
CA CYS A 42 2.53 3.69 -4.04
C CYS A 42 1.09 3.89 -4.52
N GLY A 43 0.90 3.84 -5.83
CA GLY A 43 -0.40 4.09 -6.43
C GLY A 43 -1.47 3.13 -5.88
N ALA A 44 -1.16 1.86 -5.66
CA ALA A 44 -2.12 0.89 -5.12
C ALA A 44 -2.56 1.26 -3.70
N LEU A 45 -1.61 1.61 -2.81
CA LEU A 45 -1.91 2.10 -1.46
C LEU A 45 -2.81 3.34 -1.49
N ASN A 46 -2.49 4.33 -2.31
CA ASN A 46 -3.32 5.52 -2.45
C ASN A 46 -4.76 5.18 -2.94
N GLY A 47 -4.88 4.20 -3.84
CA GLY A 47 -6.17 3.75 -4.37
C GLY A 47 -7.03 3.07 -3.31
N ILE A 48 -6.45 2.15 -2.54
CA ILE A 48 -7.20 1.46 -1.48
C ILE A 48 -7.52 2.39 -0.30
N SER A 49 -6.68 3.38 -0.01
CA SER A 49 -6.97 4.38 1.02
C SER A 49 -8.13 5.26 0.58
N PHE A 50 -8.19 5.62 -0.70
CA PHE A 50 -9.33 6.35 -1.24
C PHE A 50 -10.62 5.53 -1.20
N ALA A 51 -10.57 4.24 -1.59
CA ALA A 51 -11.72 3.35 -1.46
C ALA A 51 -12.17 3.22 0.00
N THR A 52 -11.23 3.02 0.92
CA THR A 52 -11.51 2.97 2.37
C THR A 52 -12.25 4.23 2.83
N ASN A 53 -11.78 5.42 2.45
CA ASN A 53 -12.41 6.69 2.81
C ASN A 53 -13.83 6.88 2.26
N LEU A 54 -14.20 6.18 1.18
CA LEU A 54 -15.57 6.17 0.66
C LEU A 54 -16.49 5.19 1.41
N LEU A 55 -15.91 4.13 1.98
CA LEU A 55 -16.67 3.00 2.49
C LEU A 55 -16.85 3.05 4.02
N VAL A 56 -15.85 3.55 4.75
CA VAL A 56 -15.89 3.57 6.23
C VAL A 56 -16.05 4.99 6.77
N PRO A 57 -16.66 5.16 7.96
CA PRO A 57 -16.71 6.43 8.66
C PRO A 57 -15.32 7.04 8.84
N GLN A 58 -15.22 8.36 8.68
CA GLN A 58 -13.95 9.10 8.72
C GLN A 58 -13.06 8.76 9.91
N LYS A 59 -13.66 8.59 11.10
CA LYS A 59 -12.93 8.29 12.34
C LYS A 59 -12.20 6.94 12.33
N ASP A 60 -12.59 6.02 11.46
CA ASP A 60 -12.04 4.66 11.38
C ASP A 60 -11.09 4.46 10.18
N VAL A 61 -11.08 5.42 9.22
CA VAL A 61 -10.27 5.35 7.99
C VAL A 61 -8.79 5.20 8.30
N GLU A 62 -8.29 5.97 9.27
CA GLU A 62 -6.86 6.00 9.61
C GLU A 62 -6.37 4.63 10.09
N ALA A 63 -7.13 3.96 10.98
CA ALA A 63 -6.76 2.66 11.51
C ALA A 63 -6.64 1.59 10.41
N ILE A 64 -7.59 1.57 9.47
CA ILE A 64 -7.60 0.62 8.35
C ILE A 64 -6.46 0.92 7.37
N CYS A 65 -6.25 2.19 7.02
CA CYS A 65 -5.16 2.59 6.13
C CYS A 65 -3.80 2.23 6.72
N ASN A 66 -3.59 2.53 8.00
CA ASN A 66 -2.33 2.22 8.70
C ASN A 66 -2.06 0.71 8.72
N GLU A 67 -3.07 -0.11 8.99
CA GLU A 67 -2.94 -1.57 8.98
C GLU A 67 -2.46 -2.10 7.62
N VAL A 68 -3.07 -1.64 6.53
CA VAL A 68 -2.72 -2.11 5.17
C VAL A 68 -1.35 -1.58 4.74
N ILE A 69 -1.03 -0.32 5.06
CA ILE A 69 0.27 0.28 4.74
C ILE A 69 1.40 -0.44 5.48
N GLU A 70 1.19 -0.76 6.75
CA GLU A 70 2.18 -1.49 7.55
C GLU A 70 2.37 -2.91 7.04
N TRP A 71 1.26 -3.62 6.76
CA TRP A 71 1.32 -4.93 6.14
C TRP A 71 2.11 -4.89 4.82
N HIS A 72 1.87 -3.90 3.96
CA HIS A 72 2.64 -3.73 2.73
C HIS A 72 4.13 -3.52 3.02
N ASN A 73 4.47 -2.72 4.02
CA ASN A 73 5.87 -2.38 4.31
C ASN A 73 6.65 -3.50 4.96
N THR A 74 5.96 -4.47 5.58
CA THR A 74 6.57 -5.57 6.36
C THR A 74 6.43 -6.94 5.69
N THR A 75 5.56 -7.08 4.69
CA THR A 75 5.32 -8.34 4.00
C THR A 75 6.24 -8.55 2.80
N LEU A 76 6.69 -9.78 2.59
CA LEU A 76 7.46 -10.17 1.40
C LEU A 76 6.56 -10.12 0.16
N LEU A 77 6.79 -9.16 -0.74
CA LEU A 77 5.92 -8.86 -1.88
C LEU A 77 6.68 -8.85 -3.23
N PRO A 78 6.01 -9.11 -4.37
CA PRO A 78 4.61 -9.58 -4.51
C PRO A 78 4.39 -10.92 -3.77
N SER A 79 3.15 -11.35 -3.55
CA SER A 79 2.84 -12.64 -2.93
C SER A 79 2.84 -13.78 -3.95
N THR A 80 2.91 -15.03 -3.49
CA THR A 80 2.82 -16.21 -4.37
C THR A 80 1.43 -16.43 -4.92
N ALA A 81 0.39 -15.81 -4.35
CA ALA A 81 -1.00 -16.01 -4.76
C ALA A 81 -1.23 -15.59 -6.21
N LEU A 82 -0.48 -14.61 -6.73
CA LEU A 82 -0.66 -14.04 -8.06
C LEU A 82 0.34 -14.57 -9.11
N ASP A 83 1.18 -15.56 -8.77
CA ASP A 83 2.15 -16.11 -9.72
C ASP A 83 1.51 -16.78 -10.93
N ASN A 84 0.40 -17.48 -10.71
CA ASN A 84 -0.29 -18.22 -11.76
C ASN A 84 -1.28 -17.37 -12.56
N TYR A 85 -1.54 -16.13 -12.13
CA TYR A 85 -2.54 -15.26 -12.77
C TYR A 85 -2.01 -14.50 -13.98
N THR A 86 -0.70 -14.24 -14.03
CA THR A 86 -0.13 -13.28 -14.98
C THR A 86 0.82 -13.92 -15.99
N GLY A 87 0.99 -15.24 -15.95
CA GLY A 87 1.92 -15.98 -16.82
C GLY A 87 3.41 -15.70 -16.59
N VAL A 88 3.75 -14.78 -15.69
CA VAL A 88 5.12 -14.39 -15.32
C VAL A 88 5.30 -14.64 -13.82
N PRO A 89 5.82 -15.79 -13.37
CA PRO A 89 6.02 -16.06 -11.95
C PRO A 89 7.05 -15.10 -11.34
N SER A 90 6.82 -14.64 -10.11
CA SER A 90 7.74 -13.73 -9.41
C SER A 90 8.83 -14.53 -8.71
N LYS A 91 10.02 -14.56 -9.28
CA LYS A 91 11.21 -15.18 -8.67
C LYS A 91 11.86 -14.23 -7.66
N VAL A 92 11.83 -12.92 -7.96
CA VAL A 92 12.25 -11.89 -7.01
C VAL A 92 11.06 -11.44 -6.17
N ARG A 93 11.27 -11.35 -4.86
CA ARG A 93 10.33 -10.80 -3.88
C ARG A 93 11.13 -10.05 -2.84
N VAL A 94 10.61 -8.92 -2.37
CA VAL A 94 11.26 -8.11 -1.34
C VAL A 94 10.22 -7.59 -0.38
N VAL A 95 10.62 -7.38 0.87
CA VAL A 95 9.84 -6.56 1.80
C VAL A 95 10.00 -5.10 1.38
N PRO A 96 8.95 -4.39 0.92
CA PRO A 96 9.07 -3.02 0.42
C PRO A 96 9.77 -2.06 1.39
N GLY A 97 9.48 -2.13 2.69
CA GLY A 97 10.06 -1.27 3.73
C GLY A 97 9.67 0.21 3.63
N SER A 98 8.84 0.60 2.67
CA SER A 98 8.37 1.97 2.52
C SER A 98 7.12 2.02 1.65
N PRO A 99 6.13 2.88 1.99
CA PRO A 99 4.98 3.13 1.12
C PRO A 99 5.36 3.97 -0.10
N LEU A 100 6.57 4.53 -0.14
CA LEU A 100 7.06 5.29 -1.28
C LEU A 100 7.38 4.34 -2.44
N CYS A 101 6.74 4.59 -3.58
CA CYS A 101 6.88 3.86 -4.82
C CYS A 101 8.35 3.79 -5.25
N HIS A 102 9.08 4.90 -5.18
CA HIS A 102 10.50 4.92 -5.54
C HIS A 102 11.33 3.95 -4.70
N ILE A 103 11.26 4.03 -3.37
CA ILE A 103 12.02 3.15 -2.47
C ILE A 103 11.61 1.68 -2.65
N SER A 104 10.30 1.43 -2.69
CA SER A 104 9.71 0.10 -2.86
C SER A 104 10.14 -0.55 -4.19
N ARG A 105 10.17 0.20 -5.29
CA ARG A 105 10.61 -0.31 -6.61
C ARG A 105 12.11 -0.50 -6.67
N SER A 106 12.90 0.46 -6.19
CA SER A 106 14.37 0.37 -6.17
C SER A 106 14.85 -0.85 -5.38
N LYS A 107 14.22 -1.15 -4.24
CA LYS A 107 14.55 -2.34 -3.45
C LYS A 107 14.24 -3.64 -4.18
N PHE A 108 13.14 -3.69 -4.93
CA PHE A 108 12.80 -4.84 -5.77
C PHE A 108 13.81 -5.02 -6.91
N GLU A 109 14.17 -3.94 -7.60
CA GLU A 109 15.13 -3.94 -8.71
C GLU A 109 16.54 -4.33 -8.25
N ALA A 110 16.92 -4.01 -7.01
CA ALA A 110 18.18 -4.48 -6.42
C ALA A 110 18.25 -6.02 -6.29
N GLY A 111 17.09 -6.70 -6.24
CA GLY A 111 16.98 -8.15 -6.30
C GLY A 111 17.26 -8.76 -7.70
N LYS A 112 17.60 -7.93 -8.69
CA LYS A 112 17.89 -8.31 -10.08
C LYS A 112 16.77 -9.11 -10.78
N PRO A 113 15.51 -8.62 -10.75
CA PRO A 113 14.40 -9.22 -11.48
C PRO A 113 14.63 -9.14 -12.99
N SER A 114 13.99 -10.05 -13.74
CA SER A 114 13.91 -9.95 -15.21
C SER A 114 13.06 -8.76 -15.65
N GLN A 115 13.19 -8.34 -16.91
CA GLN A 115 12.37 -7.27 -17.48
C GLN A 115 10.86 -7.60 -17.41
N ALA A 116 10.50 -8.87 -17.61
CA ALA A 116 9.12 -9.33 -17.49
C ALA A 116 8.61 -9.19 -16.05
N GLU A 117 9.42 -9.54 -15.05
CA GLU A 117 9.07 -9.36 -13.64
C GLU A 117 8.93 -7.89 -13.26
N ILE A 118 9.78 -6.99 -13.77
CA ILE A 118 9.65 -5.54 -13.54
C ILE A 118 8.33 -5.02 -14.08
N ALA A 119 7.96 -5.42 -15.31
CA ALA A 119 6.70 -5.01 -15.94
C ALA A 119 5.48 -5.51 -15.16
N GLU A 120 5.56 -6.71 -14.60
CA GLU A 120 4.41 -7.37 -13.96
C GLU A 120 4.27 -7.05 -12.47
N ARG A 121 5.37 -6.71 -11.78
CA ARG A 121 5.41 -6.51 -10.33
C ARG A 121 4.31 -5.58 -9.82
N CYS A 122 4.10 -4.43 -10.47
CA CYS A 122 3.12 -3.44 -10.01
C CYS A 122 1.66 -3.93 -10.12
N SER A 123 1.35 -4.76 -11.12
CA SER A 123 0.02 -5.37 -11.28
C SER A 123 -0.24 -6.36 -10.16
N LYS A 124 0.72 -7.26 -9.89
CA LYS A 124 0.63 -8.21 -8.77
C LYS A 124 0.53 -7.51 -7.42
N LEU A 125 1.42 -6.55 -7.17
CA LEU A 125 1.39 -5.78 -5.93
C LEU A 125 0.05 -5.07 -5.73
N THR A 126 -0.58 -4.60 -6.81
CA THR A 126 -1.91 -4.00 -6.76
C THR A 126 -2.98 -5.01 -6.33
N GLY A 127 -2.95 -6.23 -6.88
CA GLY A 127 -3.85 -7.32 -6.49
C GLY A 127 -3.63 -7.75 -5.03
N ASP A 128 -2.38 -7.91 -4.60
CA ASP A 128 -2.03 -8.26 -3.22
C ASP A 128 -2.56 -7.22 -2.22
N ILE A 129 -2.34 -5.93 -2.51
CA ILE A 129 -2.82 -4.83 -1.67
C ILE A 129 -4.35 -4.79 -1.65
N ALA A 130 -5.01 -4.94 -2.80
CA ALA A 130 -6.48 -4.95 -2.86
C ALA A 130 -7.07 -6.11 -2.07
N ALA A 131 -6.52 -7.32 -2.20
CA ALA A 131 -6.94 -8.49 -1.44
C ALA A 131 -6.79 -8.23 0.07
N LYS A 132 -5.62 -7.72 0.50
CA LYS A 132 -5.41 -7.38 1.91
C LYS A 132 -6.39 -6.33 2.41
N THR A 133 -6.65 -5.28 1.63
CA THR A 133 -7.63 -4.26 2.02
C THR A 133 -9.01 -4.87 2.21
N VAL A 134 -9.46 -5.75 1.31
CA VAL A 134 -10.77 -6.42 1.44
C VAL A 134 -10.82 -7.32 2.67
N GLU A 135 -9.74 -8.04 3.01
CA GLU A 135 -9.67 -8.79 4.27
C GLU A 135 -9.89 -7.89 5.49
N VAL A 136 -9.22 -6.73 5.53
CA VAL A 136 -9.33 -5.77 6.65
C VAL A 136 -10.72 -5.14 6.69
N LEU A 137 -11.29 -4.75 5.55
CA LEU A 137 -12.66 -4.21 5.47
C LEU A 137 -13.70 -5.23 5.91
N ASN A 138 -13.56 -6.50 5.51
CA ASN A 138 -14.45 -7.58 5.94
C ASN A 138 -14.36 -7.83 7.45
N ALA A 139 -13.15 -7.80 8.01
CA ALA A 139 -12.96 -7.86 9.46
C ALA A 139 -13.62 -6.65 10.15
N TYR A 140 -13.53 -5.46 9.56
CA TYR A 140 -14.15 -4.24 10.08
C TYR A 140 -15.67 -4.34 10.13
N TYR A 141 -16.33 -4.67 9.01
CA TYR A 141 -17.79 -4.78 8.96
C TYR A 141 -18.35 -5.98 9.74
N SER A 142 -17.54 -7.00 10.02
CA SER A 142 -17.92 -8.11 10.90
C SER A 142 -17.64 -7.85 12.38
N GLY A 143 -17.14 -6.66 12.75
CA GLY A 143 -16.82 -6.29 14.13
C GLY A 143 -15.61 -7.02 14.71
N LYS A 144 -14.77 -7.63 13.86
CA LYS A 144 -13.58 -8.41 14.23
C LYS A 144 -12.26 -7.67 14.00
N PHE A 145 -12.30 -6.49 13.39
CA PHE A 145 -11.09 -5.71 13.16
C PHE A 145 -10.55 -5.17 14.48
N VAL A 146 -9.33 -5.60 14.81
CA VAL A 146 -8.52 -5.06 15.89
C VAL A 146 -7.26 -4.51 15.24
N PRO A 147 -7.02 -3.18 15.25
CA PRO A 147 -5.81 -2.60 14.70
C PRO A 147 -4.57 -3.20 15.37
N THR A 148 -3.60 -3.62 14.57
CA THR A 148 -2.32 -4.17 15.04
C THR A 148 -1.15 -3.24 14.75
N PHE A 149 -1.34 -2.29 13.83
CA PHE A 149 -0.35 -1.26 13.54
C PHE A 149 0.11 -0.53 14.81
N ASN A 150 1.43 -0.51 14.98
CA ASN A 150 2.11 0.36 15.93
C ASN A 150 3.27 1.02 15.20
N VAL A 151 3.54 2.28 15.54
CA VAL A 151 4.75 2.96 15.06
C VAL A 151 5.96 2.16 15.51
N SER A 152 6.91 1.92 14.61
CA SER A 152 8.07 1.08 14.92
C SER A 152 8.91 1.67 16.06
N ASP A 153 9.57 0.79 16.83
CA ASP A 153 10.46 1.19 17.91
C ASP A 153 11.58 2.13 17.44
N GLU A 154 12.04 1.97 16.20
CA GLU A 154 13.04 2.83 15.58
C GLU A 154 12.51 4.27 15.39
N VAL A 155 11.30 4.43 14.84
CA VAL A 155 10.67 5.74 14.70
C VAL A 155 10.36 6.34 16.07
N ILE A 156 9.90 5.54 17.04
CA ILE A 156 9.70 5.98 18.42
C ILE A 156 11.00 6.47 19.03
N ASN A 157 12.11 5.74 18.82
CA ASN A 157 13.43 6.12 19.32
C ASN A 157 13.89 7.47 18.75
N CYS A 158 13.75 7.68 17.44
CA CYS A 158 14.04 8.98 16.82
C CYS A 158 13.17 10.10 17.42
N LYS A 159 11.87 9.86 17.57
CA LYS A 159 10.91 10.86 18.08
C LYS A 159 11.10 11.24 19.55
N ARG A 160 11.83 10.45 20.35
CA ARG A 160 12.21 10.83 21.72
C ARG A 160 13.01 12.13 21.76
N CYS A 161 13.94 12.31 20.82
CA CYS A 161 14.76 13.51 20.70
C CYS A 161 14.29 14.47 19.60
N HIS A 162 13.54 13.96 18.62
CA HIS A 162 12.96 14.74 17.52
C HIS A 162 11.42 14.84 17.61
N PRO A 163 10.86 15.46 18.66
CA PRO A 163 9.42 15.57 18.82
C PRO A 163 8.84 16.70 17.96
N GLY A 164 7.52 16.64 17.76
CA GLY A 164 6.74 17.75 17.24
C GLY A 164 6.69 17.85 15.70
N PRO A 165 6.20 18.97 15.16
CA PRO A 165 5.80 19.08 13.75
C PRO A 165 6.96 19.02 12.76
N ARG A 166 8.21 19.14 13.24
CA ARG A 166 9.42 19.01 12.40
C ARG A 166 9.71 17.56 12.01
N SER A 167 9.13 16.58 12.68
CA SER A 167 9.24 15.14 12.40
C SER A 167 7.86 14.53 12.17
N TYR A 168 7.12 15.16 11.26
CA TYR A 168 5.79 14.71 10.84
C TYR A 168 5.88 13.43 9.99
N GLY A 169 4.98 12.48 10.25
CA GLY A 169 4.94 11.17 9.57
C GLY A 169 5.35 10.01 10.47
N MET A 170 5.10 8.79 9.99
CA MET A 170 5.33 7.53 10.72
C MET A 170 6.14 6.51 9.90
N MET A 171 6.67 6.91 8.74
CA MET A 171 7.54 6.06 7.94
C MET A 171 8.88 5.83 8.66
N ASP A 172 9.53 4.72 8.31
CA ASP A 172 10.93 4.46 8.67
C ASP A 172 11.83 5.64 8.24
N CYS A 173 12.61 6.13 9.18
CA CYS A 173 13.49 7.28 9.03
C CYS A 173 14.83 6.89 8.37
N THR A 174 15.27 5.65 8.58
CA THR A 174 16.61 5.16 8.26
C THR A 174 16.96 5.25 6.77
N PRO A 175 16.04 4.94 5.82
CA PRO A 175 16.35 5.05 4.38
C PRO A 175 16.77 6.46 3.93
N CYS A 176 16.38 7.51 4.67
CA CYS A 176 16.67 8.90 4.31
C CYS A 176 17.68 9.58 5.24
N HIS A 177 17.65 9.26 6.54
CA HIS A 177 18.42 9.98 7.56
C HIS A 177 19.63 9.20 8.08
N GLY A 178 19.72 7.89 7.80
CA GLY A 178 20.60 6.98 8.55
C GLY A 178 20.26 6.96 10.03
N ASP A 179 21.07 6.25 10.82
CA ASP A 179 20.93 6.22 12.28
C ASP A 179 22.24 6.69 12.93
N HIS A 180 22.28 7.96 13.35
CA HIS A 180 23.45 8.54 14.02
C HIS A 180 23.62 8.06 15.48
N THR A 181 22.69 7.24 15.99
CA THR A 181 22.81 6.59 17.29
C THR A 181 23.53 5.24 17.20
N LYS A 182 23.61 4.65 16.00
CA LYS A 182 24.37 3.43 15.71
C LYS A 182 25.70 3.82 15.05
N LYS A 183 26.81 3.51 15.72
CA LYS A 183 28.18 3.64 15.17
C LYS A 183 28.69 2.30 14.70
#